data_AF-X1MTP3-F1
#
_entry.id   AF-X1MTP3-F1
#
_cell.length_a   1.000
_cell.length_b   1.000
_cell.length_c   1.000
_cell.angle_alpha   90.00
_cell.angle_beta   90.00
_cell.angle_gamma   90.00
#
_symmetry.space_group_name_H-M   'P 1'
#
loop_
_entity.id
_entity.type
_entity.pdbx_description
1 polymer ?
#
loop_
_entity_poly.entity_id
_entity_poly.type
_entity_poly.pdbx_seq_one_letter_code
_entity_poly.pdbx_strand_id
1 'polypeptide(L)'
;AEEKLLRAIFGEKAKEVRDTSLIIPHGEEGKVIDVQVFSREEGHELAPGVNQLVRVYIAQKRKISVGDKLSGRHGNKGVISIILPEEDMPYMEDGIPIDVVLNPLGVPSRMNVGQILETHLGWAAKVGWDTDNVKRSGDGSVYISNPIFKGATEDDIKKTLEKAHLPMNGKTWLYDGRTGKRFKQTITVGYMYIMKLLHLVDDKVHARSTGPYSLVTQQPLGGKAQFGGQRFGEMEVWALEAYGAAHTLQEMLTIKSDDVFGRVKAYEAIVKGELIETPGVPESFKVLVKEIKSLGLNVEVLSDKGEKIEFKDVDEDMFKTIEELGISIQKE
;
A
#
# COMPACT_ATOMS: atom_id res chain seq x y z
N ALA A 1 35.95 -4.45 11.45
CA ALA A 1 37.30 -3.89 11.66
C ALA A 1 37.26 -2.37 11.82
N GLU A 2 36.50 -1.65 10.98
CA GLU A 2 36.33 -0.19 11.08
C GLU A 2 35.74 0.29 12.41
N GLU A 3 34.74 -0.41 12.96
CA GLU A 3 34.12 -0.01 14.24
C GLU A 3 35.10 -0.07 15.42
N LYS A 4 36.02 -1.04 15.41
CA LYS A 4 37.13 -1.14 16.38
C LYS A 4 38.15 -0.02 16.20
N LEU A 5 38.45 0.37 14.96
CA LEU A 5 39.34 1.50 14.66
C LEU A 5 38.71 2.84 15.07
N LEU A 6 37.42 3.05 14.80
CA LEU A 6 36.65 4.21 15.25
C LEU A 6 36.65 4.30 16.78
N ARG A 7 36.47 3.17 17.48
CA ARG A 7 36.54 3.11 18.95
C ARG A 7 37.94 3.46 19.48
N ALA A 8 39.00 3.04 18.78
CA ALA A 8 40.38 3.41 19.15
C ALA A 8 40.67 4.90 18.94
N ILE A 9 40.07 5.54 17.93
CA ILE A 9 40.23 6.96 17.62
C ILE A 9 39.40 7.84 18.57
N PHE A 10 38.17 7.44 18.89
CA PHE A 10 37.21 8.26 19.67
C PHE A 10 37.11 7.89 21.17
N GLY A 11 37.77 6.81 21.61
CA GLY A 11 37.85 6.38 23.01
C GLY A 11 36.68 5.51 23.51
N GLU A 12 36.83 4.92 24.70
CA GLU A 12 35.94 3.91 25.30
C GLU A 12 34.54 4.38 25.76
N LYS A 13 34.15 5.65 25.52
CA LYS A 13 32.81 6.12 25.90
C LYS A 13 31.67 5.42 25.10
N ALA A 14 32.01 4.68 24.05
CA ALA A 14 31.12 3.74 23.40
C ALA A 14 31.16 2.39 24.16
N LYS A 15 30.24 2.20 25.11
CA LYS A 15 29.85 0.85 25.54
C LYS A 15 29.36 0.06 24.32
N GLU A 16 29.55 -1.26 24.32
CA GLU A 16 29.03 -2.18 23.30
C GLU A 16 27.50 -2.32 23.40
N VAL A 17 26.80 -1.22 23.16
CA VAL A 17 25.34 -1.16 23.19
C VAL A 17 24.91 -0.82 21.78
N ARG A 18 24.13 -1.72 21.19
CA ARG A 18 23.44 -1.46 19.93
C ARG A 18 22.14 -0.74 20.24
N ASP A 19 21.85 0.34 19.51
CA ASP A 19 20.55 0.99 19.59
C ASP A 19 19.47 0.05 19.02
N THR A 20 18.52 -0.31 19.87
CA THR A 20 17.34 -1.10 19.53
C THR A 20 16.05 -0.37 19.93
N SER A 21 16.10 0.96 19.97
CA SER A 21 14.96 1.80 20.29
C SER A 21 13.79 1.55 19.33
N LEU A 22 12.57 1.63 19.85
CA LEU A 22 11.37 1.56 19.02
C LEU A 22 11.23 2.86 18.22
N ILE A 23 11.15 2.74 16.90
CA ILE A 23 10.98 3.86 15.97
C ILE A 23 9.61 3.74 15.31
N ILE A 24 9.00 4.88 14.98
CA ILE A 24 7.75 4.91 14.22
C ILE A 24 7.99 4.27 12.83
N PRO A 25 7.18 3.30 12.41
CA PRO A 25 7.30 2.70 11.09
C PRO A 25 7.17 3.73 9.95
N HIS A 26 7.74 3.40 8.78
CA HIS A 26 7.64 4.27 7.60
C HIS A 26 6.18 4.47 7.17
N GLY A 27 5.80 5.74 6.96
CA GLY A 27 4.47 6.12 6.51
C GLY A 27 3.42 6.20 7.62
N GLU A 28 3.81 5.97 8.88
CA GLU A 28 2.96 6.23 10.04
C GLU A 28 3.22 7.62 10.61
N GLU A 29 2.16 8.31 10.99
CA GLU A 29 2.21 9.60 11.66
C GLU A 29 1.00 9.73 12.61
N GLY A 30 1.11 10.59 13.60
CA GLY A 30 -0.01 10.87 14.48
C GLY A 30 0.38 11.56 15.77
N LYS A 31 -0.56 11.58 16.71
CA LYS A 31 -0.36 12.11 18.05
C LYS A 31 -0.35 10.95 19.04
N VAL A 32 0.62 10.94 19.94
CA VAL A 32 0.59 10.03 21.09
C VAL A 32 -0.60 10.42 21.96
N ILE A 33 -1.51 9.47 22.16
CA ILE A 33 -2.72 9.65 22.97
C ILE A 33 -2.61 8.99 24.34
N ASP A 34 -1.80 7.94 24.46
CA ASP A 34 -1.61 7.20 25.70
C ASP A 34 -0.24 6.48 25.69
N VAL A 35 0.35 6.32 26.87
CA VAL A 35 1.59 5.57 27.09
C VAL A 35 1.39 4.72 28.33
N GLN A 36 1.44 3.40 28.14
CA GLN A 36 1.30 2.43 29.22
C GLN A 36 2.65 1.77 29.47
N VAL A 37 3.12 1.84 30.71
CA VAL A 37 4.37 1.23 31.16
C VAL A 37 4.02 0.11 32.14
N PHE A 38 4.59 -1.06 31.91
CA PHE A 38 4.46 -2.22 32.78
C PHE A 38 5.86 -2.64 33.21
N SER A 39 6.15 -2.58 34.51
CA SER A 39 7.42 -3.04 35.08
C SER A 39 7.24 -4.29 35.94
N ARG A 40 8.18 -5.23 35.83
CA ARG A 40 8.24 -6.40 36.71
C ARG A 40 8.48 -5.99 38.17
N GLU A 41 9.22 -4.91 38.40
CA GLU A 41 9.52 -4.39 39.73
C GLU A 41 8.26 -3.85 40.44
N GLU A 42 7.29 -3.38 39.65
CA GLU A 42 5.99 -2.89 40.13
C GLU A 42 4.95 -4.02 40.32
N GLY A 43 5.35 -5.28 40.10
CA GLY A 43 4.50 -6.45 40.28
C GLY A 43 3.62 -6.80 39.07
N HIS A 44 3.87 -6.22 37.90
CA HIS A 44 3.16 -6.60 36.68
C HIS A 44 3.58 -7.98 36.17
N GLU A 45 2.61 -8.79 35.75
CA GLU A 45 2.86 -10.09 35.14
C GLU A 45 3.38 -9.93 33.70
N LEU A 46 4.67 -10.23 33.50
CA LEU A 46 5.37 -10.11 32.23
C LEU A 46 5.96 -11.46 31.81
N ALA A 47 6.08 -11.67 30.50
CA ALA A 47 6.70 -12.87 29.92
C ALA A 47 8.11 -13.09 30.49
N PRO A 48 8.56 -14.36 30.64
CA PRO A 48 9.90 -14.68 31.13
C PRO A 48 11.00 -13.94 30.34
N GLY A 49 11.96 -13.33 31.04
CA GLY A 49 13.04 -12.55 30.42
C GLY A 49 12.69 -11.10 30.07
N VAL A 50 11.41 -10.68 30.19
CA VAL A 50 11.00 -9.28 30.02
C VAL A 50 10.98 -8.58 31.37
N ASN A 51 11.78 -7.51 31.49
CA ASN A 51 11.86 -6.68 32.69
C ASN A 51 10.82 -5.55 32.67
N GLN A 52 10.64 -4.91 31.51
CA GLN A 52 9.71 -3.79 31.33
C GLN A 52 9.09 -3.87 29.92
N LEU A 53 7.79 -3.55 29.83
CA LEU A 53 7.05 -3.45 28.58
C LEU A 53 6.44 -2.04 28.48
N VAL A 54 6.68 -1.37 27.36
CA VAL A 54 6.11 -0.04 27.09
C VAL A 54 5.22 -0.14 25.86
N ARG A 55 3.97 0.32 25.97
CA ARG A 55 3.02 0.44 24.86
C ARG A 55 2.72 1.91 24.62
N VAL A 56 2.88 2.35 23.39
CA VAL A 56 2.59 3.73 22.96
C VAL A 56 1.43 3.68 21.98
N TYR A 57 0.34 4.38 22.29
CA TYR A 57 -0.82 4.48 21.41
C TYR A 57 -0.74 5.77 20.61
N ILE A 58 -0.75 5.64 19.29
CA ILE A 58 -0.68 6.76 18.35
C ILE A 58 -2.01 6.84 17.60
N ALA A 59 -2.66 8.00 17.67
CA ALA A 59 -3.89 8.27 16.92
C ALA A 59 -3.60 9.12 15.69
N GLN A 60 -4.16 8.71 14.55
CA GLN A 60 -4.07 9.42 13.28
C GLN A 60 -5.47 9.81 12.79
N LYS A 61 -5.66 11.08 12.44
CA LYS A 61 -6.90 11.55 11.80
C LYS A 61 -6.70 11.62 10.28
N ARG A 62 -7.10 10.57 9.58
CA ARG A 62 -6.92 10.47 8.12
C ARG A 62 -8.06 11.13 7.35
N LYS A 63 -7.73 12.11 6.51
CA LYS A 63 -8.67 12.68 5.53
C LYS A 63 -8.87 11.70 4.37
N ILE A 64 -9.79 12.05 3.47
CA ILE A 64 -9.99 11.31 2.22
C ILE A 64 -8.90 11.71 1.23
N SER A 65 -8.28 10.73 0.57
CA SER A 65 -7.16 10.94 -0.34
C SER A 65 -7.41 10.28 -1.69
N VAL A 66 -6.74 10.79 -2.74
CA VAL A 66 -6.74 10.14 -4.05
C VAL A 66 -6.17 8.73 -3.91
N GLY A 67 -6.89 7.73 -4.42
CA GLY A 67 -6.57 6.31 -4.25
C GLY A 67 -7.35 5.60 -3.12
N ASP A 68 -7.98 6.34 -2.20
CA ASP A 68 -8.86 5.73 -1.19
C ASP A 68 -10.05 5.05 -1.88
N LYS A 69 -10.48 3.91 -1.31
CA LYS A 69 -11.59 3.13 -1.85
C LYS A 69 -12.92 3.52 -1.22
N LEU A 70 -13.88 3.85 -2.07
CA LEU A 70 -15.26 4.13 -1.72
C LEU A 70 -16.20 3.05 -2.24
N SER A 71 -17.35 2.88 -1.57
CA SER A 71 -18.41 1.97 -2.02
C SER A 71 -19.78 2.54 -1.70
N GLY A 72 -20.71 2.42 -2.64
CA GLY A 72 -22.14 2.51 -2.34
C GLY A 72 -22.67 1.21 -1.72
N ARG A 73 -23.95 1.21 -1.36
CA ARG A 73 -24.65 0.06 -0.78
C ARG A 73 -24.97 -1.04 -1.81
N HIS A 74 -24.97 -0.69 -3.09
CA HIS A 74 -25.36 -1.58 -4.21
C HIS A 74 -24.16 -2.24 -4.90
N GLY A 75 -23.03 -2.39 -4.20
CA GLY A 75 -21.82 -3.03 -4.71
C GLY A 75 -21.02 -2.21 -5.73
N ASN A 76 -21.49 -0.99 -6.06
CA ASN A 76 -20.72 -0.01 -6.82
C ASN A 76 -19.55 0.48 -5.97
N LYS A 77 -18.33 0.11 -6.38
CA LYS A 77 -17.08 0.45 -5.69
C LYS A 77 -16.07 1.00 -6.66
N GLY A 78 -15.25 1.92 -6.17
CA GLY A 78 -14.21 2.60 -6.95
C GLY A 78 -13.15 3.18 -6.05
N VAL A 79 -12.04 3.58 -6.65
CA VAL A 79 -11.02 4.40 -6.00
C VAL A 79 -11.22 5.85 -6.44
N ILE A 80 -10.88 6.79 -5.58
CA ILE A 80 -10.94 8.22 -5.91
C ILE A 80 -9.82 8.52 -6.90
N SER A 81 -10.17 9.02 -8.08
CA SER A 81 -9.20 9.37 -9.12
C SER A 81 -8.67 10.80 -8.98
N ILE A 82 -9.52 11.73 -8.55
CA ILE A 82 -9.20 13.15 -8.39
C ILE A 82 -10.12 13.76 -7.33
N ILE A 83 -9.61 14.75 -6.61
CA ILE A 83 -10.39 15.62 -5.72
C ILE A 83 -10.28 17.01 -6.32
N LEU A 84 -11.38 17.53 -6.86
CA LEU A 84 -11.42 18.85 -7.48
C LEU A 84 -11.71 19.92 -6.43
N PRO A 85 -11.26 21.18 -6.66
CA PRO A 85 -11.80 22.34 -5.97
C PRO A 85 -13.32 22.44 -6.15
N GLU A 86 -13.99 23.07 -5.19
CA GLU A 86 -15.45 23.19 -5.17
C GLU A 86 -15.97 23.98 -6.38
N GLU A 87 -15.25 25.03 -6.78
CA GLU A 87 -15.53 25.87 -7.94
C GLU A 87 -15.43 25.14 -9.29
N ASP A 88 -14.66 24.05 -9.34
CA ASP A 88 -14.47 23.24 -10.53
C ASP A 88 -15.56 22.18 -10.69
N MET A 89 -16.33 21.90 -9.63
CA MET A 89 -17.36 20.88 -9.66
C MET A 89 -18.58 21.35 -10.47
N PRO A 90 -19.25 20.42 -11.19
CA PRO A 90 -20.56 20.69 -11.75
C PRO A 90 -21.52 21.20 -10.67
N TYR A 91 -22.32 22.22 -10.98
CA TYR A 91 -23.25 22.83 -10.02
C TYR A 91 -24.67 22.91 -10.58
N MET A 92 -25.65 22.93 -9.68
CA MET A 92 -27.09 23.06 -9.98
C MET A 92 -27.46 24.53 -10.27
N GLU A 93 -28.68 24.78 -10.76
CA GLU A 93 -29.19 26.15 -10.99
C GLU A 93 -29.12 27.04 -9.73
N ASP A 94 -29.26 26.44 -8.55
CA ASP A 94 -29.18 27.12 -7.25
C ASP A 94 -27.73 27.41 -6.80
N GLY A 95 -26.73 27.10 -7.63
CA GLY A 95 -25.30 27.30 -7.33
C GLY A 95 -24.67 26.22 -6.46
N ILE A 96 -25.44 25.23 -5.99
CA ILE A 96 -24.93 24.15 -5.15
C ILE A 96 -24.06 23.20 -5.99
N PRO A 97 -22.77 23.00 -5.63
CA PRO A 97 -21.89 22.07 -6.32
C PRO A 97 -22.21 20.61 -5.97
N ILE A 98 -21.91 19.71 -6.90
CA ILE A 98 -22.05 18.26 -6.69
C ILE A 98 -20.84 17.74 -5.89
N ASP A 99 -21.08 16.85 -4.92
CA ASP A 99 -20.01 16.27 -4.10
C ASP A 99 -19.23 15.14 -4.82
N VAL A 100 -19.94 14.28 -5.55
CA VAL A 100 -19.37 13.07 -6.18
C VAL A 100 -19.94 12.87 -7.58
N VAL A 101 -19.06 12.68 -8.56
CA VAL A 101 -19.44 12.34 -9.94
C VAL A 101 -19.16 10.87 -10.21
N LEU A 102 -20.21 10.09 -10.52
CA LEU A 102 -20.11 8.67 -10.83
C LEU A 102 -20.26 8.43 -12.33
N ASN A 103 -19.44 7.51 -12.88
CA ASN A 103 -19.52 7.14 -14.29
C ASN A 103 -20.79 6.28 -14.55
N PRO A 104 -21.70 6.69 -15.46
CA PRO A 104 -22.93 5.96 -15.72
C PRO A 104 -22.72 4.61 -16.41
N LEU A 105 -21.61 4.39 -17.12
CA LEU A 105 -21.36 3.14 -17.87
C LEU A 105 -21.29 1.89 -16.98
N GLY A 106 -20.93 2.08 -15.71
CA GLY A 106 -20.82 0.99 -14.74
C GLY A 106 -22.16 0.46 -14.22
N VAL A 107 -23.28 1.17 -14.46
CA VAL A 107 -24.58 0.79 -13.89
C VAL A 107 -25.29 -0.27 -14.73
N PRO A 108 -25.48 -0.11 -16.06
CA PRO A 108 -26.20 -1.11 -16.86
C PRO A 108 -25.45 -2.45 -16.92
N SER A 109 -24.12 -2.42 -17.03
CA SER A 109 -23.29 -3.63 -17.13
C SER A 109 -23.32 -4.49 -15.87
N ARG A 110 -23.53 -3.88 -14.69
CA ARG A 110 -23.53 -4.57 -13.39
C ARG A 110 -24.94 -4.88 -12.87
N MET A 111 -25.98 -4.47 -13.60
CA MET A 111 -27.39 -4.70 -13.25
C MET A 111 -27.77 -4.23 -11.83
N ASN A 112 -27.08 -3.23 -11.29
CA ASN A 112 -27.32 -2.69 -9.95
C ASN A 112 -28.08 -1.35 -10.02
N VAL A 113 -29.25 -1.39 -10.64
CA VAL A 113 -30.16 -0.24 -10.86
C VAL A 113 -30.64 0.38 -9.55
N GLY A 114 -30.63 -0.39 -8.45
CA GLY A 114 -30.98 0.09 -7.11
C GLY A 114 -30.26 1.36 -6.69
N GLN A 115 -29.02 1.58 -7.14
CA GLN A 115 -28.28 2.82 -6.83
C GLN A 115 -28.93 4.07 -7.47
N ILE A 116 -29.55 3.93 -8.65
CA ILE A 116 -30.27 5.02 -9.32
C ILE A 116 -31.58 5.29 -8.57
N LEU A 117 -32.30 4.23 -8.20
CA LEU A 117 -33.53 4.35 -7.41
C LEU A 117 -33.28 4.99 -6.04
N GLU A 118 -32.17 4.61 -5.38
CA GLU A 118 -31.68 5.24 -4.16
C GLU A 118 -31.38 6.73 -4.38
N THR A 119 -30.69 7.07 -5.48
CA THR A 119 -30.34 8.46 -5.82
C THR A 119 -31.58 9.33 -5.98
N HIS A 120 -32.59 8.84 -6.70
CA HIS A 120 -33.87 9.56 -6.90
C HIS A 120 -34.62 9.76 -5.58
N LEU A 121 -34.77 8.68 -4.81
CA LEU A 121 -35.49 8.73 -3.54
C LEU A 121 -34.74 9.60 -2.51
N GLY A 122 -33.42 9.54 -2.51
CA GLY A 122 -32.55 10.37 -1.67
C GLY A 122 -32.64 11.85 -2.01
N TRP A 123 -32.85 12.20 -3.28
CA TRP A 123 -33.08 13.60 -3.66
C TRP A 123 -34.39 14.14 -3.11
N ALA A 124 -35.49 13.39 -3.29
CA ALA A 124 -36.78 13.75 -2.71
C ALA A 124 -36.72 13.82 -1.17
N ALA A 125 -35.96 12.90 -0.54
CA ALA A 125 -35.73 12.91 0.90
C ALA A 125 -35.00 14.16 1.38
N LYS A 126 -34.01 14.65 0.62
CA LYS A 126 -33.24 15.85 1.00
C LYS A 126 -34.09 17.11 0.94
N VAL A 127 -34.85 17.30 -0.14
CA VAL A 127 -35.73 18.46 -0.30
C VAL A 127 -36.88 18.40 0.71
N GLY A 128 -37.35 17.18 0.98
CA GLY A 128 -38.53 16.98 1.80
C GLY A 128 -39.80 17.30 1.02
N TRP A 129 -40.93 16.87 1.58
CA TRP A 129 -42.26 17.22 1.08
C TRP A 129 -43.20 17.40 2.27
N ASP A 130 -44.26 18.18 2.07
CA ASP A 130 -45.21 18.47 3.13
C ASP A 130 -46.16 17.29 3.32
N THR A 131 -45.95 16.57 4.42
CA THR A 131 -46.86 15.53 4.92
C THR A 131 -46.84 15.56 6.44
N ASP A 132 -48.03 15.47 7.04
CA ASP A 132 -48.28 15.76 8.46
C ASP A 132 -47.64 14.79 9.48
N ASN A 133 -46.86 13.79 9.05
CA ASN A 133 -46.40 12.69 9.93
C ASN A 133 -45.00 12.13 9.63
N VAL A 134 -44.09 12.96 9.11
CA VAL A 134 -42.75 12.49 8.75
C VAL A 134 -41.68 13.01 9.71
N LYS A 135 -40.86 12.11 10.24
CA LYS A 135 -39.69 12.48 11.05
C LYS A 135 -38.70 13.26 10.18
N ARG A 136 -38.57 14.55 10.47
CA ARG A 136 -37.59 15.44 9.83
C ARG A 136 -36.31 15.51 10.66
N SER A 137 -35.18 15.55 9.97
CA SER A 137 -33.88 15.90 10.51
C SER A 137 -33.82 17.39 10.87
N GLY A 138 -32.79 17.79 11.63
CA GLY A 138 -32.56 19.20 11.96
C GLY A 138 -32.30 20.11 10.75
N ASP A 139 -31.97 19.54 9.59
CA ASP A 139 -31.77 20.24 8.32
C ASP A 139 -33.02 20.24 7.41
N GLY A 140 -34.17 19.75 7.89
CA GLY A 140 -35.41 19.67 7.12
C GLY A 140 -35.55 18.41 6.25
N SER A 141 -34.50 17.58 6.14
CA SER A 141 -34.56 16.34 5.35
C SER A 141 -35.46 15.27 6.00
N VAL A 142 -36.02 14.40 5.17
CA VAL A 142 -36.90 13.31 5.57
C VAL A 142 -36.14 12.00 5.66
N TYR A 143 -36.24 11.29 6.79
CA TYR A 143 -35.76 9.91 6.86
C TYR A 143 -36.74 8.94 6.20
N ILE A 144 -36.23 8.13 5.26
CA ILE A 144 -37.02 7.12 4.55
C ILE A 144 -36.52 5.73 4.93
N SER A 145 -37.46 4.85 5.26
CA SER A 145 -37.20 3.42 5.42
C SER A 145 -37.72 2.68 4.20
N ASN A 146 -36.84 1.94 3.52
CA ASN A 146 -37.18 1.12 2.36
C ASN A 146 -36.86 -0.35 2.65
N PRO A 147 -37.82 -1.14 3.18
CA PRO A 147 -37.58 -2.54 3.56
C PRO A 147 -37.20 -3.40 2.36
N ILE A 148 -36.33 -4.39 2.60
CA ILE A 148 -35.94 -5.37 1.58
C ILE A 148 -37.18 -6.18 1.18
N PHE A 149 -37.37 -6.40 -0.13
CA PHE A 149 -38.49 -7.14 -0.76
C PHE A 149 -39.90 -6.55 -0.58
N LYS A 150 -40.10 -5.53 0.26
CA LYS A 150 -41.36 -4.76 0.39
C LYS A 150 -41.08 -3.27 0.32
N GLY A 151 -40.28 -2.92 -0.68
CA GLY A 151 -39.79 -1.56 -0.85
C GLY A 151 -40.69 -0.68 -1.70
N ALA A 152 -40.32 0.59 -1.78
CA ALA A 152 -40.95 1.57 -2.68
C ALA A 152 -40.88 1.07 -4.15
N THR A 153 -42.02 1.13 -4.83
CA THR A 153 -42.08 0.87 -6.27
C THR A 153 -41.57 2.07 -7.07
N GLU A 154 -41.30 1.89 -8.36
CA GLU A 154 -40.88 2.99 -9.24
C GLU A 154 -41.93 4.12 -9.27
N ASP A 155 -43.22 3.76 -9.27
CA ASP A 155 -44.32 4.73 -9.26
C ASP A 155 -44.39 5.50 -7.94
N ASP A 156 -44.08 4.85 -6.81
CA ASP A 156 -43.99 5.53 -5.52
C ASP A 156 -42.84 6.55 -5.51
N ILE A 157 -41.69 6.19 -6.09
CA ILE A 157 -40.54 7.11 -6.20
C ILE A 157 -40.90 8.31 -7.09
N LYS A 158 -41.54 8.10 -8.23
CA LYS A 158 -42.00 9.19 -9.12
C LYS A 158 -42.99 10.13 -8.43
N LYS A 159 -43.98 9.58 -7.72
CA LYS A 159 -44.94 10.37 -6.92
C LYS A 159 -44.24 11.15 -5.80
N THR A 160 -43.21 10.58 -5.20
CA THR A 160 -42.45 11.24 -4.13
C THR A 160 -41.60 12.40 -4.68
N LEU A 161 -41.00 12.22 -5.86
CA LEU A 161 -40.33 13.31 -6.58
C LEU A 161 -41.31 14.45 -6.91
N GLU A 162 -42.49 14.13 -7.42
CA GLU A 162 -43.52 15.12 -7.73
C GLU A 162 -43.98 15.91 -6.49
N LYS A 163 -44.20 15.21 -5.36
CA LYS A 163 -44.53 15.84 -4.07
C LYS A 163 -43.44 16.78 -3.56
N ALA A 164 -42.18 16.50 -3.88
CA ALA A 164 -41.04 17.35 -3.55
C ALA A 164 -40.81 18.46 -4.59
N HIS A 165 -41.72 18.65 -5.55
CA HIS A 165 -41.59 19.60 -6.67
C HIS A 165 -40.33 19.35 -7.53
N LEU A 166 -39.87 18.10 -7.60
CA LEU A 166 -38.73 17.65 -8.39
C LEU A 166 -39.18 17.00 -9.72
N PRO A 167 -38.31 17.00 -10.75
CA PRO A 167 -38.62 16.35 -12.01
C PRO A 167 -38.78 14.84 -11.84
N MET A 168 -39.86 14.27 -12.36
CA MET A 168 -40.20 12.84 -12.21
C MET A 168 -39.14 11.88 -12.75
N ASN A 169 -38.30 12.32 -13.69
CA ASN A 169 -37.21 11.53 -14.26
C ASN A 169 -35.93 11.56 -13.40
N GLY A 170 -35.90 12.32 -12.31
CA GLY A 170 -34.74 12.49 -11.43
C GLY A 170 -33.55 13.21 -12.09
N LYS A 171 -33.79 13.97 -13.17
CA LYS A 171 -32.75 14.67 -13.92
C LYS A 171 -32.94 16.18 -13.88
N THR A 172 -31.83 16.91 -13.75
CA THR A 172 -31.81 18.38 -13.82
C THR A 172 -30.69 18.87 -14.72
N TRP A 173 -30.71 20.16 -15.02
CA TRP A 173 -29.61 20.84 -15.69
C TRP A 173 -28.47 21.08 -14.70
N LEU A 174 -27.25 20.77 -15.16
CA LEU A 174 -26.03 21.14 -14.46
C LEU A 174 -25.25 22.13 -15.33
N TYR A 175 -24.40 22.90 -14.68
CA TYR A 175 -23.45 23.83 -15.28
C TYR A 175 -22.04 23.36 -14.98
N ASP A 176 -21.15 23.53 -15.96
CA ASP A 176 -19.73 23.22 -15.81
C ASP A 176 -19.05 24.30 -14.97
N GLY A 177 -18.49 23.94 -13.81
CA GLY A 177 -17.79 24.86 -12.90
C GLY A 177 -16.63 25.61 -13.56
N ARG A 178 -15.97 24.99 -14.55
CA ARG A 178 -14.80 25.57 -15.22
C ARG A 178 -15.14 26.59 -16.29
N THR A 179 -16.27 26.38 -16.99
CA THR A 179 -16.63 27.22 -18.15
C THR A 179 -17.88 28.06 -17.91
N GLY A 180 -18.66 27.76 -16.87
CA GLY A 180 -19.97 28.34 -16.59
C GLY A 180 -21.07 27.93 -17.59
N LYS A 181 -20.75 27.09 -18.58
CA LYS A 181 -21.72 26.68 -19.62
C LYS A 181 -22.58 25.52 -19.13
N ARG A 182 -23.85 25.54 -19.52
CA ARG A 182 -24.79 24.44 -19.26
C ARG A 182 -24.37 23.18 -20.03
N PHE A 183 -24.49 22.01 -19.39
CA PHE A 183 -24.31 20.73 -20.10
C PHE A 183 -25.37 20.53 -21.19
N LYS A 184 -25.04 19.69 -22.18
CA LYS A 184 -25.88 19.44 -23.38
C LYS A 184 -27.17 18.67 -23.08
N GLN A 185 -27.19 17.89 -22.00
CA GLN A 185 -28.32 17.04 -21.60
C GLN A 185 -28.54 17.15 -20.09
N THR A 186 -29.76 16.88 -19.65
CA THR A 186 -30.09 16.77 -18.22
C THR A 186 -29.42 15.53 -17.62
N ILE A 187 -28.86 15.69 -16.43
CA ILE A 187 -28.08 14.66 -15.74
C ILE A 187 -28.86 14.20 -14.52
N THR A 188 -28.79 12.91 -14.19
CA THR A 188 -29.38 12.38 -12.96
C THR A 188 -28.61 12.90 -11.75
N VAL A 189 -29.31 13.57 -10.84
CA VAL A 189 -28.75 14.15 -9.62
C VAL A 189 -29.54 13.61 -8.44
N GLY A 190 -28.89 13.47 -7.29
CA GLY A 190 -29.55 13.11 -6.05
C GLY A 190 -28.57 12.69 -4.99
N TYR A 191 -29.10 12.11 -3.90
CA TYR A 191 -28.29 11.73 -2.75
C TYR A 191 -28.15 10.21 -2.69
N MET A 192 -26.91 9.75 -2.66
CA MET A 192 -26.54 8.34 -2.51
C MET A 192 -25.70 8.17 -1.24
N TYR A 193 -25.90 7.05 -0.54
CA TYR A 193 -25.11 6.72 0.63
C TYR A 193 -23.77 6.08 0.22
N ILE A 194 -22.68 6.82 0.39
CA ILE A 194 -21.32 6.40 0.11
C ILE A 194 -20.57 6.08 1.40
N MET A 195 -19.89 4.95 1.42
CA MET A 195 -19.06 4.47 2.52
C MET A 195 -17.58 4.56 2.16
N LYS A 196 -16.76 5.05 3.09
CA LYS A 196 -15.30 4.94 3.02
C LYS A 196 -14.88 3.56 3.52
N LEU A 197 -14.24 2.78 2.64
CA LEU A 197 -13.77 1.45 3.01
C LEU A 197 -12.39 1.53 3.68
N LEU A 198 -12.07 0.50 4.47
CA LEU A 198 -10.78 0.33 5.15
C LEU A 198 -9.62 -0.03 4.19
N HIS A 199 -9.79 0.23 2.90
CA HIS A 199 -8.75 0.09 1.88
C HIS A 199 -8.22 1.47 1.51
N LEU A 200 -7.32 1.98 2.36
CA LEU A 200 -6.75 3.31 2.23
C LEU A 200 -5.45 3.26 1.43
N VAL A 201 -5.17 4.35 0.71
CA VAL A 201 -3.96 4.45 -0.11
C VAL A 201 -2.70 4.45 0.75
N ASP A 202 -2.71 5.17 1.87
CA ASP A 202 -1.56 5.31 2.77
C ASP A 202 -1.07 3.95 3.31
N ASP A 203 -1.99 3.00 3.50
CA ASP A 203 -1.66 1.65 3.95
C ASP A 203 -1.04 0.80 2.84
N LYS A 204 -1.32 1.12 1.58
CA LYS A 204 -0.88 0.37 0.39
C LYS A 204 0.37 0.91 -0.27
N VAL A 205 0.65 2.20 -0.12
CA VAL A 205 1.89 2.79 -0.63
C VAL A 205 3.05 2.18 0.14
N HIS A 206 3.99 1.61 -0.61
CA HIS A 206 5.22 1.01 -0.11
C HIS A 206 6.29 1.08 -1.19
N ALA A 207 7.48 1.54 -0.81
CA ALA A 207 8.64 1.59 -1.67
C ALA A 207 9.88 1.17 -0.86
N ARG A 208 10.82 0.53 -1.53
CA ARG A 208 12.06 0.04 -0.97
C ARG A 208 13.18 0.26 -1.97
N SER A 209 14.31 0.80 -1.51
CA SER A 209 15.58 0.77 -2.23
C SER A 209 16.38 -0.45 -1.78
N THR A 210 16.95 -0.40 -0.59
CA THR A 210 17.61 -1.51 0.12
C THR A 210 16.87 -1.78 1.43
N GLY A 211 17.15 -2.89 2.11
CA GLY A 211 16.43 -3.25 3.32
C GLY A 211 16.89 -4.58 3.90
N PRO A 212 16.13 -5.17 4.83
CA PRO A 212 16.50 -6.45 5.42
C PRO A 212 16.35 -7.61 4.42
N TYR A 213 17.14 -8.64 4.64
CA TYR A 213 17.21 -9.87 3.85
C TYR A 213 17.01 -11.09 4.75
N SER A 214 16.49 -12.17 4.16
CA SER A 214 16.37 -13.47 4.80
C SER A 214 17.76 -14.05 5.08
N LEU A 215 17.97 -14.60 6.26
CA LEU A 215 19.24 -15.26 6.61
C LEU A 215 19.47 -16.55 5.80
N VAL A 216 18.39 -17.22 5.40
CA VAL A 216 18.46 -18.51 4.71
C VAL A 216 18.72 -18.34 3.22
N THR A 217 17.86 -17.57 2.54
CA THR A 217 17.90 -17.44 1.08
C THR A 217 18.66 -16.19 0.62
N GLN A 218 19.07 -15.31 1.54
CA GLN A 218 19.66 -13.99 1.23
C GLN A 218 18.80 -13.07 0.36
N GLN A 219 17.53 -13.41 0.13
CA GLN A 219 16.57 -12.61 -0.63
C GLN A 219 15.92 -11.51 0.24
N PRO A 220 15.45 -10.41 -0.37
CA PRO A 220 14.67 -9.39 0.31
C PRO A 220 13.49 -9.99 1.09
N LEU A 221 13.27 -9.52 2.33
CA LEU A 221 12.06 -9.90 3.08
C LEU A 221 10.78 -9.46 2.35
N GLY A 222 9.64 -10.07 2.69
CA GLY A 222 8.34 -9.76 2.11
C GLY A 222 7.49 -8.85 2.98
N GLY A 223 6.66 -8.01 2.34
CA GLY A 223 5.62 -7.23 3.02
C GLY A 223 6.08 -5.89 3.59
N LYS A 224 5.13 -4.94 3.67
CA LYS A 224 5.38 -3.54 4.08
C LYS A 224 5.95 -3.44 5.50
N ALA A 225 5.42 -4.22 6.44
CA ALA A 225 5.82 -4.17 7.86
C ALA A 225 7.30 -4.52 8.09
N GLN A 226 7.89 -5.36 7.23
CA GLN A 226 9.29 -5.76 7.30
C GLN A 226 10.18 -4.92 6.37
N PHE A 227 9.64 -3.82 5.82
CA PHE A 227 10.32 -3.06 4.77
C PHE A 227 10.76 -3.96 3.60
N GLY A 228 9.86 -4.83 3.18
CA GLY A 228 10.12 -5.91 2.22
C GLY A 228 10.20 -5.46 0.76
N GLY A 229 10.78 -6.31 -0.09
CA GLY A 229 10.78 -6.15 -1.55
C GLY A 229 9.46 -6.56 -2.18
N GLN A 230 9.29 -6.19 -3.46
CA GLN A 230 8.22 -6.73 -4.29
C GLN A 230 8.62 -8.10 -4.83
N ARG A 231 7.66 -9.01 -4.92
CA ARG A 231 7.90 -10.33 -5.50
C ARG A 231 7.92 -10.21 -7.02
N PHE A 232 9.07 -10.52 -7.61
CA PHE A 232 9.19 -10.75 -9.04
C PHE A 232 8.95 -12.25 -9.28
N GLY A 233 7.79 -12.61 -9.82
CA GLY A 233 7.34 -13.98 -9.96
C GLY A 233 7.73 -14.63 -11.29
N GLU A 234 7.36 -15.89 -11.42
CA GLU A 234 7.63 -16.69 -12.62
C GLU A 234 6.95 -16.11 -13.87
N MET A 235 5.71 -15.63 -13.75
CA MET A 235 5.00 -15.02 -14.89
C MET A 235 5.67 -13.72 -15.35
N GLU A 236 6.24 -12.94 -14.42
CA GLU A 236 7.00 -11.73 -14.77
C GLU A 236 8.36 -12.06 -15.42
N VAL A 237 8.99 -13.16 -15.02
CA VAL A 237 10.20 -13.68 -15.71
C VAL A 237 9.87 -14.03 -17.16
N TRP A 238 8.80 -14.79 -17.41
CA TRP A 238 8.38 -15.13 -18.77
C TRP A 238 8.09 -13.90 -19.63
N ALA A 239 7.54 -12.84 -19.02
CA ALA A 239 7.32 -11.59 -19.73
C ALA A 239 8.65 -10.97 -20.21
N LEU A 240 9.70 -10.93 -19.36
CA LEU A 240 11.02 -10.41 -19.75
C LEU A 240 11.72 -11.30 -20.78
N GLU A 241 11.57 -12.62 -20.67
CA GLU A 241 12.10 -13.56 -21.66
C GLU A 241 11.43 -13.35 -23.03
N ALA A 242 10.11 -13.16 -23.06
CA ALA A 242 9.37 -12.87 -24.29
C ALA A 242 9.81 -11.55 -24.96
N TYR A 243 10.20 -10.56 -24.15
CA TYR A 243 10.80 -9.31 -24.66
C TYR A 243 12.25 -9.46 -25.10
N GLY A 244 12.94 -10.56 -24.78
CA GLY A 244 14.38 -10.72 -25.00
C GLY A 244 15.23 -9.82 -24.10
N ALA A 245 14.70 -9.38 -22.96
CA ALA A 245 15.35 -8.44 -22.04
C ALA A 245 16.33 -9.16 -21.09
N ALA A 246 17.37 -9.79 -21.66
CA ALA A 246 18.31 -10.65 -20.92
C ALA A 246 19.01 -9.93 -19.75
N HIS A 247 19.53 -8.71 -19.96
CA HIS A 247 20.22 -7.95 -18.91
C HIS A 247 19.28 -7.52 -17.79
N THR A 248 18.06 -7.08 -18.10
CA THR A 248 17.06 -6.70 -17.09
C THR A 248 16.67 -7.91 -16.24
N LEU A 249 16.46 -9.07 -16.88
CA LEU A 249 16.13 -10.30 -16.17
C LEU A 249 17.27 -10.76 -15.26
N GLN A 250 18.51 -10.77 -15.78
CA GLN A 250 19.69 -11.11 -15.01
C GLN A 250 19.83 -10.18 -13.79
N GLU A 251 19.72 -8.86 -13.98
CA GLU A 251 19.83 -7.86 -12.92
C GLU A 251 18.78 -8.06 -11.81
N MET A 252 17.52 -8.33 -12.18
CA MET A 252 16.43 -8.55 -11.24
C MET A 252 16.63 -9.80 -10.38
N LEU A 253 17.17 -10.88 -10.96
CA LEU A 253 17.36 -12.16 -10.28
C LEU A 253 18.69 -12.28 -9.51
N THR A 254 19.60 -11.31 -9.63
CA THR A 254 20.94 -11.37 -9.03
C THR A 254 21.18 -10.18 -8.09
N ILE A 255 21.75 -9.08 -8.59
CA ILE A 255 22.20 -7.92 -7.82
C ILE A 255 21.06 -7.19 -7.09
N LYS A 256 19.81 -7.32 -7.57
CA LYS A 256 18.61 -6.78 -6.91
C LYS A 256 17.96 -7.75 -5.93
N SER A 257 18.47 -8.97 -5.80
CA SER A 257 17.90 -10.04 -4.98
C SER A 257 18.96 -10.60 -4.00
N ASP A 258 19.61 -11.70 -4.36
CA ASP A 258 20.37 -12.59 -3.46
C ASP A 258 21.86 -12.70 -3.82
N ASP A 259 22.37 -11.90 -4.75
CA ASP A 259 23.82 -11.70 -4.91
C ASP A 259 24.34 -10.77 -3.80
N VAL A 260 24.89 -11.38 -2.75
CA VAL A 260 25.34 -10.69 -1.53
C VAL A 260 26.44 -9.65 -1.81
N PHE A 261 27.38 -9.97 -2.69
CA PHE A 261 28.48 -9.06 -3.04
C PHE A 261 28.04 -8.07 -4.12
N GLY A 262 27.35 -8.57 -5.15
CA GLY A 262 26.87 -7.77 -6.27
C GLY A 262 25.95 -6.65 -5.84
N ARG A 263 25.08 -6.85 -4.85
CA ARG A 263 24.18 -5.80 -4.35
C ARG A 263 24.92 -4.66 -3.64
N VAL A 264 25.99 -4.95 -2.89
CA VAL A 264 26.79 -3.95 -2.19
C VAL A 264 27.60 -3.14 -3.19
N LYS A 265 28.29 -3.83 -4.11
CA LYS A 265 29.04 -3.18 -5.19
C LYS A 265 28.16 -2.34 -6.11
N ALA A 266 26.97 -2.83 -6.46
CA ALA A 266 26.01 -2.08 -7.26
C ALA A 266 25.58 -0.79 -6.55
N TYR A 267 25.33 -0.85 -5.24
CA TYR A 267 25.02 0.33 -4.45
C TYR A 267 26.18 1.33 -4.43
N GLU A 268 27.41 0.86 -4.21
CA GLU A 268 28.61 1.70 -4.26
C GLU A 268 28.82 2.34 -5.64
N ALA A 269 28.68 1.58 -6.72
CA ALA A 269 28.81 2.09 -8.08
C ALA A 269 27.80 3.20 -8.36
N ILE A 270 26.55 3.05 -7.92
CA ILE A 270 25.51 4.09 -8.04
C ILE A 270 25.91 5.36 -7.28
N VAL A 271 26.44 5.22 -6.05
CA VAL A 271 26.86 6.37 -5.24
C VAL A 271 28.09 7.07 -5.83
N LYS A 272 29.02 6.31 -6.39
CA LYS A 272 30.25 6.82 -7.03
C LYS A 272 30.03 7.33 -8.47
N GLY A 273 28.90 7.01 -9.09
CA GLY A 273 28.63 7.31 -10.49
C GLY A 273 29.43 6.42 -11.47
N GLU A 274 29.83 5.23 -11.02
CA GLU A 274 30.57 4.24 -11.79
C GLU A 274 29.63 3.23 -12.48
N LEU A 275 30.16 2.46 -13.42
CA LEU A 275 29.39 1.40 -14.08
C LEU A 275 29.17 0.22 -13.14
N ILE A 276 27.98 -0.36 -13.17
CA ILE A 276 27.64 -1.55 -12.39
C ILE A 276 28.41 -2.75 -12.96
N GLU A 277 29.11 -3.48 -12.08
CA GLU A 277 29.85 -4.70 -12.44
C GLU A 277 28.93 -5.83 -12.90
N THR A 278 29.52 -6.84 -13.56
CA THR A 278 28.78 -8.03 -13.98
C THR A 278 28.25 -8.82 -12.78
N PRO A 279 26.98 -9.26 -12.81
CA PRO A 279 26.39 -10.04 -11.72
C PRO A 279 27.10 -11.37 -11.45
N GLY A 280 27.11 -11.77 -10.18
CA GLY A 280 27.62 -13.06 -9.72
C GLY A 280 26.58 -14.19 -9.73
N VAL A 281 26.90 -15.25 -8.99
CA VAL A 281 26.01 -16.43 -8.83
C VAL A 281 25.01 -16.17 -7.69
N PRO A 282 23.70 -16.38 -7.91
CA PRO A 282 22.68 -16.27 -6.87
C PRO A 282 22.95 -17.18 -5.66
N GLU A 283 22.71 -16.67 -4.45
CA GLU A 283 22.86 -17.50 -3.24
C GLU A 283 21.80 -18.61 -3.18
N SER A 284 20.60 -18.38 -3.73
CA SER A 284 19.56 -19.42 -3.87
C SER A 284 20.04 -20.66 -4.64
N PHE A 285 20.90 -20.49 -5.65
CA PHE A 285 21.49 -21.61 -6.38
C PHE A 285 22.46 -22.42 -5.51
N LYS A 286 23.28 -21.74 -4.68
CA LYS A 286 24.18 -22.42 -3.74
C LYS A 286 23.38 -23.20 -2.68
N VAL A 287 22.31 -22.60 -2.17
CA VAL A 287 21.39 -23.27 -1.23
C VAL A 287 20.79 -24.52 -1.87
N LEU A 288 20.30 -24.43 -3.11
CA LEU A 288 19.77 -25.58 -3.85
C LEU A 288 20.81 -26.71 -3.98
N VAL A 289 22.06 -26.40 -4.31
CA VAL A 289 23.14 -27.40 -4.39
C VAL A 289 23.37 -28.07 -3.03
N LYS A 290 23.37 -27.29 -1.93
CA LYS A 290 23.51 -27.83 -0.57
C LYS A 290 22.32 -28.71 -0.19
N GLU A 291 21.09 -28.33 -0.55
CA GLU A 291 19.88 -29.12 -0.32
C GLU A 291 19.91 -30.45 -1.08
N ILE A 292 20.30 -30.45 -2.36
CA ILE A 292 20.40 -31.70 -3.13
C ILE A 292 21.49 -32.61 -2.56
N LYS A 293 22.65 -32.06 -2.15
CA LYS A 293 23.70 -32.83 -1.46
C LYS A 293 23.23 -33.44 -0.15
N SER A 294 22.35 -32.76 0.60
CA SER A 294 21.78 -33.28 1.85
C SER A 294 20.92 -34.53 1.64
N LEU A 295 20.40 -34.73 0.42
CA LEU A 295 19.65 -35.94 0.03
C LEU A 295 20.56 -37.11 -0.33
N GLY A 296 21.89 -36.98 -0.21
CA GLY A 296 22.86 -37.99 -0.61
C GLY A 296 23.14 -38.03 -2.12
N LEU A 297 22.73 -37.00 -2.86
CA LEU A 297 23.00 -36.86 -4.29
C LEU A 297 24.25 -36.01 -4.50
N ASN A 298 25.25 -36.54 -5.22
CA ASN A 298 26.45 -35.77 -5.55
C ASN A 298 26.17 -34.83 -6.73
N VAL A 299 26.21 -33.51 -6.48
CA VAL A 299 26.07 -32.46 -7.50
C VAL A 299 27.35 -31.65 -7.56
N GLU A 300 27.92 -31.55 -8.76
CA GLU A 300 29.17 -30.85 -9.03
C GLU A 300 28.97 -29.90 -10.20
N VAL A 301 29.55 -28.71 -10.11
CA VAL A 301 29.55 -27.74 -11.21
C VAL A 301 30.87 -27.87 -11.93
N LEU A 302 30.79 -28.14 -13.23
CA LEU A 302 31.94 -28.37 -14.09
C LEU A 302 32.19 -27.16 -14.98
N SER A 303 33.45 -26.80 -15.15
CA SER A 303 33.87 -25.89 -16.22
C SER A 303 33.84 -26.60 -17.57
N ASP A 304 33.99 -25.84 -18.67
CA ASP A 304 34.10 -26.38 -20.03
C ASP A 304 35.25 -27.40 -20.20
N LYS A 305 36.25 -27.37 -19.31
CA LYS A 305 37.40 -28.29 -19.29
C LYS A 305 37.16 -29.55 -18.45
N GLY A 306 35.97 -29.70 -17.85
CA GLY A 306 35.64 -30.81 -16.94
C GLY A 306 36.24 -30.67 -15.54
N GLU A 307 36.86 -29.54 -15.22
CA GLU A 307 37.39 -29.26 -13.89
C GLU A 307 36.24 -28.83 -12.96
N LYS A 308 36.26 -29.33 -11.72
CA LYS A 308 35.27 -28.98 -10.70
C LYS A 308 35.46 -27.54 -10.25
N ILE A 309 34.37 -26.78 -10.27
CA ILE A 309 34.32 -25.42 -9.72
C ILE A 309 33.79 -25.53 -8.29
N GLU A 310 34.63 -25.16 -7.32
CA GLU A 310 34.19 -25.04 -5.94
C GLU A 310 33.62 -23.63 -5.70
N PHE A 311 32.38 -23.58 -5.23
CA PHE A 311 31.80 -22.36 -4.70
C PHE A 311 32.43 -22.08 -3.34
N LYS A 312 33.12 -20.95 -3.21
CA LYS A 312 33.59 -20.49 -1.91
C LYS A 312 32.42 -20.02 -1.06
N ASP A 313 32.49 -20.31 0.23
CA ASP A 313 31.51 -19.82 1.18
C ASP A 313 31.66 -18.30 1.35
N VAL A 314 30.55 -17.62 1.58
CA VAL A 314 30.45 -16.15 1.68
C VAL A 314 31.44 -15.57 2.70
N ASP A 315 31.76 -16.33 3.74
CA ASP A 315 32.72 -15.93 4.78
C ASP A 315 34.15 -15.79 4.22
N GLU A 316 34.61 -16.70 3.36
CA GLU A 316 35.97 -16.65 2.80
C GLU A 316 36.18 -15.46 1.86
N ASP A 317 35.16 -15.11 1.07
CA ASP A 317 35.20 -13.96 0.17
C ASP A 317 35.09 -12.62 0.93
N MET A 318 34.37 -12.60 2.06
CA MET A 318 34.35 -11.44 2.96
C MET A 318 35.74 -11.22 3.59
N PHE A 319 36.43 -12.28 4.02
CA PHE A 319 37.79 -12.19 4.54
C PHE A 319 38.79 -11.66 3.49
N LYS A 320 38.68 -12.09 2.24
CA LYS A 320 39.53 -11.55 1.16
C LYS A 320 39.26 -10.08 0.85
N THR A 321 38.01 -9.65 0.86
CA THR A 321 37.67 -8.23 0.65
C THR A 321 38.27 -7.36 1.78
N ILE A 322 38.27 -7.87 3.02
CA ILE A 322 38.92 -7.23 4.17
C ILE A 322 40.46 -7.19 4.00
N GLU A 323 41.06 -8.25 3.45
CA GLU A 323 42.49 -8.28 3.11
C GLU A 323 42.85 -7.30 1.98
N GLU A 324 42.03 -7.18 0.94
CA GLU A 324 42.20 -6.22 -0.17
C GLU A 324 42.07 -4.76 0.30
N LEU A 325 41.28 -4.51 1.34
CA LEU A 325 41.19 -3.22 2.03
C LEU A 325 42.39 -2.94 2.96
N GLY A 326 43.42 -3.81 2.97
CA GLY A 326 44.67 -3.62 3.70
C GLY A 326 44.56 -3.86 5.21
N ILE A 327 43.49 -4.51 5.67
CA ILE A 327 43.25 -4.78 7.10
C ILE A 327 43.71 -6.20 7.38
N SER A 328 44.95 -6.34 7.87
CA SER A 328 45.46 -7.63 8.33
C SER A 328 44.72 -8.06 9.60
N ILE A 329 43.81 -9.02 9.49
CA ILE A 329 43.28 -9.74 10.66
C ILE A 329 44.21 -10.92 10.91
N GLN A 330 45.03 -10.85 11.96
CA GLN A 330 45.74 -12.02 12.45
C GLN A 330 44.69 -13.05 12.91
N LYS A 331 44.76 -14.27 12.35
CA LYS A 331 44.04 -15.43 12.87
C LYS A 331 44.60 -15.74 14.27
N GLU A 332 43.75 -15.69 15.28
CA GLU A 332 43.93 -16.50 16.51
C GLU A 332 43.22 -17.84 16.35
#